data_AF-A0A9Q0K1D0-F1
#
_entry.id   AF-A0A9Q0K1D0-F1
#
_cell.length_a   1.000
_cell.length_b   1.000
_cell.length_c   1.000
_cell.angle_alpha   90.00
_cell.angle_beta   90.00
_cell.angle_gamma   90.00
#
_symmetry.space_group_name_H-M   'P 1'
#
loop_
_entity.id
_entity.type
_entity.pdbx_description
1 polymer ?
#
loop_
_entity_poly.entity_id
_entity_poly.type
_entity_poly.pdbx_seq_one_letter_code
_entity_poly.pdbx_strand_id
1 'polypeptide(L)'
;MINCSLTSQINTCYRFYCDFNFKPNNPKTAEDVAFAVARFFQIGGVLQNYYIYNGGTNFGRTSDSPYITTSYDYDAPLDEYSLLNQPKWGHLKRLHEALKSAEKILVKQSVVQKDIETNVAVICFLSNVNDNKDATVDFQNNGSYFLPAWSVSILADCSTEVYNSAKVSIQISLKTKKPSNVSTELTWAWKAEPLTDVLRGKGSYIANQLLEQKETTVDATDYLWYMTIVGHVLLSLVT
;
A
#
# COMPACT_ATOMS: atom_id res chain seq x y z
N MET A 1 27.99 -25.16 20.96
CA MET A 1 26.57 -24.91 20.63
C MET A 1 26.37 -23.40 20.58
N ILE A 2 26.39 -22.81 19.39
CA ILE A 2 26.06 -21.39 19.23
C ILE A 2 24.54 -21.33 19.24
N ASN A 3 23.97 -20.90 20.37
CA ASN A 3 22.54 -20.64 20.49
C ASN A 3 22.24 -19.37 19.68
N CYS A 4 21.87 -19.56 18.42
CA CYS A 4 21.39 -18.47 17.59
C CYS A 4 19.93 -18.21 18.01
N SER A 5 19.76 -17.44 19.08
CA SER A 5 18.48 -16.80 19.38
C SER A 5 18.27 -15.69 18.33
N LEU A 6 17.88 -16.09 17.12
CA LEU A 6 17.22 -15.20 16.19
C LEU A 6 15.83 -14.92 16.78
N THR A 7 15.75 -14.00 17.73
CA THR A 7 14.55 -13.15 17.80
C THR A 7 14.54 -12.38 16.50
N SER A 8 13.94 -12.96 15.46
CA SER A 8 13.53 -12.23 14.28
C SER A 8 12.41 -11.29 14.73
N GLN A 9 12.76 -10.20 15.41
CA GLN A 9 12.00 -8.98 15.29
C GLN A 9 12.22 -8.55 13.85
N ILE A 10 11.41 -9.13 12.96
CA ILE A 10 11.16 -8.60 11.64
C ILE A 10 10.48 -7.27 11.91
N ASN A 11 11.28 -6.22 12.11
CA ASN A 11 10.83 -4.85 12.15
C ASN A 11 10.62 -4.41 10.69
N THR A 12 9.78 -5.15 9.96
CA THR A 12 9.32 -4.73 8.63
C THR A 12 8.26 -3.69 8.88
N CYS A 13 8.48 -2.48 8.40
CA CYS A 13 7.49 -1.41 8.32
C CYS A 13 6.13 -2.03 7.97
N TYR A 14 5.26 -2.19 8.96
CA TYR A 14 3.92 -2.70 8.74
C TYR A 14 3.26 -1.71 7.77
N ARG A 15 2.89 -2.21 6.58
CA ARG A 15 1.86 -1.64 5.69
C ARG A 15 2.25 -0.51 4.72
N PHE A 16 3.46 0.08 4.72
CA PHE A 16 3.84 1.13 3.74
C PHE A 16 5.34 1.16 3.42
N TYR A 17 5.76 1.92 2.40
CA TYR A 17 7.16 2.29 2.17
C TYR A 17 7.81 2.76 3.46
N CYS A 18 8.92 2.13 3.83
CA CYS A 18 9.84 2.68 4.81
C CYS A 18 10.43 3.99 4.24
N ASP A 19 10.49 5.06 5.04
CA ASP A 19 11.38 6.18 4.72
C ASP A 19 12.85 5.73 4.77
N PHE A 20 13.79 6.61 4.40
CA PHE A 20 15.24 6.33 4.48
C PHE A 20 15.73 5.93 5.89
N ASN A 21 14.90 6.07 6.93
CA ASN A 21 15.20 5.72 8.32
C ASN A 21 14.43 4.49 8.83
N PHE A 22 13.83 3.68 7.94
CA PHE A 22 13.04 2.50 8.31
C PHE A 22 11.84 2.80 9.22
N LYS A 23 11.25 4.00 9.11
CA LYS A 23 10.00 4.36 9.82
C LYS A 23 8.78 3.99 8.96
N PRO A 24 7.73 3.39 9.56
CA PRO A 24 6.47 3.16 8.85
C PRO A 24 5.86 4.50 8.42
N ASN A 25 5.56 4.65 7.14
CA ASN A 25 4.74 5.75 6.68
C ASN A 25 3.29 5.59 7.20
N ASN A 26 2.70 6.72 7.62
CA ASN A 26 1.42 6.80 8.30
C ASN A 26 0.31 6.06 7.53
N PRO A 27 -0.26 4.97 8.07
CA PRO A 27 -1.19 4.17 7.31
C PRO A 27 -2.49 4.92 7.01
N LYS A 28 -2.82 5.04 5.71
CA LYS A 28 -4.09 5.65 5.31
C LYS A 28 -5.24 4.77 5.77
N THR A 29 -6.03 5.29 6.70
CA THR A 29 -7.19 4.59 7.27
C THR A 29 -8.23 4.32 6.17
N ALA A 30 -9.13 3.37 6.41
CA ALA A 30 -10.20 3.08 5.46
C ALA A 30 -11.10 4.30 5.24
N GLU A 31 -11.29 5.06 6.32
CA GLU A 31 -12.12 6.26 6.43
C GLU A 31 -11.55 7.40 5.60
N ASP A 32 -10.25 7.66 5.70
CA ASP A 32 -9.58 8.73 4.95
C ASP A 32 -9.58 8.45 3.44
N VAL A 33 -9.29 7.19 3.06
CA VAL A 33 -9.38 6.78 1.64
C VAL A 33 -10.81 6.90 1.13
N ALA A 34 -11.81 6.46 1.90
CA ALA A 34 -13.21 6.58 1.53
C ALA A 34 -13.65 8.05 1.40
N PHE A 35 -13.20 8.91 2.32
CA PHE A 35 -13.46 10.36 2.28
C PHE A 35 -12.92 10.96 0.98
N ALA A 36 -11.65 10.69 0.66
CA ALA A 36 -11.01 11.22 -0.54
C ALA A 36 -11.74 10.78 -1.82
N VAL A 37 -12.13 9.52 -1.92
CA VAL A 37 -12.86 8.98 -3.08
C VAL A 37 -14.26 9.57 -3.17
N ALA A 38 -15.04 9.58 -2.08
CA ALA A 38 -16.39 10.14 -2.07
C ALA A 38 -16.38 11.65 -2.40
N ARG A 39 -15.41 12.40 -1.86
CA ARG A 39 -15.23 13.82 -2.14
C ARG A 39 -14.84 14.08 -3.60
N PHE A 40 -14.01 13.23 -4.18
CA PHE A 40 -13.65 13.30 -5.60
C PHE A 40 -14.88 13.17 -6.51
N PHE A 41 -15.74 12.19 -6.28
CA PHE A 41 -17.00 12.04 -7.04
C PHE A 41 -17.98 13.18 -6.77
N GLN A 42 -18.06 13.67 -5.53
CA GLN A 42 -18.91 14.82 -5.18
C GLN A 42 -18.59 16.08 -6.00
N ILE A 43 -17.31 16.32 -6.35
CA ILE A 43 -16.88 17.50 -7.11
C ILE A 43 -16.79 17.24 -8.62
N GLY A 44 -17.39 16.15 -9.12
CA GLY A 44 -17.48 15.85 -10.56
C GLY A 44 -16.36 14.95 -11.08
N GLY A 45 -15.61 14.28 -10.20
CA GLY A 45 -14.68 13.24 -10.60
C GLY A 45 -15.40 12.05 -11.25
N VAL A 46 -14.79 11.48 -12.30
CA VAL A 46 -15.40 10.40 -13.11
C VAL A 46 -14.59 9.11 -13.17
N LEU A 47 -13.32 9.17 -12.77
CA LEU A 47 -12.41 8.03 -12.78
C LEU A 47 -11.50 8.08 -11.55
N GLN A 48 -11.52 7.00 -10.77
CA GLN A 48 -10.66 6.82 -9.62
C GLN A 48 -9.98 5.45 -9.70
N ASN A 49 -8.70 5.40 -9.32
CA ASN A 49 -7.94 4.17 -9.24
C ASN A 49 -7.21 4.08 -7.90
N TYR A 50 -7.23 2.90 -7.27
CA TYR A 50 -6.44 2.62 -6.09
C TYR A 50 -5.05 2.18 -6.50
N TYR A 51 -4.06 3.04 -6.27
CA TYR A 51 -2.65 2.66 -6.34
C TYR A 51 -2.16 2.39 -4.91
N ILE A 52 -2.13 1.14 -4.42
CA ILE A 52 -2.43 -0.11 -5.13
C ILE A 52 -3.70 -0.79 -4.57
N TYR A 53 -4.44 -1.52 -5.41
CA TYR A 53 -5.56 -2.38 -4.98
C TYR A 53 -5.11 -3.76 -4.44
N ASN A 54 -4.10 -4.38 -5.07
CA ASN A 54 -3.30 -5.50 -4.57
C ASN A 54 -1.82 -5.27 -4.88
N GLY A 55 -1.00 -5.07 -3.86
CA GLY A 55 0.42 -4.78 -4.01
C GLY A 55 1.27 -6.00 -4.37
N GLY A 56 1.09 -7.09 -3.62
CA GLY A 56 1.84 -8.34 -3.83
C GLY A 56 3.29 -8.28 -3.34
N THR A 57 4.18 -8.95 -4.08
CA THR A 57 5.57 -9.22 -3.67
C THR A 57 6.51 -8.97 -4.85
N ASN A 58 7.63 -8.30 -4.57
CA ASN A 58 8.75 -8.16 -5.49
C ASN A 58 9.57 -9.45 -5.49
N PHE A 59 9.25 -10.39 -6.38
CA PHE A 59 9.98 -11.66 -6.47
C PHE A 59 11.32 -11.52 -7.20
N GLY A 60 12.28 -12.37 -6.83
CA GLY A 60 13.62 -12.33 -7.41
C GLY A 60 14.40 -11.09 -6.97
N ARG A 61 15.29 -10.60 -7.84
CA ARG A 61 16.21 -9.47 -7.56
C ARG A 61 16.03 -8.26 -8.49
N THR A 62 15.13 -8.37 -9.46
CA THR A 62 14.97 -7.40 -10.58
C THR A 62 13.57 -6.78 -10.63
N SER A 63 12.75 -7.03 -9.61
CA SER A 63 11.36 -6.56 -9.58
C SER A 63 11.23 -5.24 -8.82
N ASP A 64 12.13 -4.98 -7.88
CA ASP A 64 12.12 -3.85 -6.99
C ASP A 64 13.12 -2.76 -7.38
N SER A 65 12.82 -1.55 -6.91
CA SER A 65 13.72 -0.41 -6.95
C SER A 65 14.67 -0.47 -5.75
N PRO A 66 15.83 0.22 -5.79
CA PRO A 66 16.77 0.22 -4.67
C PRO A 66 16.10 0.53 -3.33
N TYR A 67 16.44 -0.28 -2.32
CA TYR A 67 15.99 -0.16 -0.93
C TYR A 67 14.49 -0.38 -0.69
N ILE A 68 13.76 -0.89 -1.68
CA ILE A 68 12.39 -1.35 -1.48
C ILE A 68 12.43 -2.77 -0.91
N THR A 69 11.50 -3.07 -0.01
CA THR A 69 11.43 -4.42 0.56
C THR A 69 10.85 -5.41 -0.44
N THR A 70 11.10 -6.70 -0.23
CA THR A 70 10.43 -7.78 -0.98
C THR A 70 8.90 -7.68 -0.88
N SER A 71 8.35 -7.25 0.27
CA SER A 71 6.92 -7.00 0.41
C SER A 71 6.52 -5.71 -0.33
N TYR A 72 5.45 -5.78 -1.11
CA TYR A 72 4.82 -4.62 -1.75
C TYR A 72 3.37 -4.42 -1.26
N ASP A 73 3.04 -4.89 -0.05
CA ASP A 73 1.68 -4.94 0.54
C ASP A 73 0.88 -3.63 0.48
N TYR A 74 1.51 -2.50 0.80
CA TYR A 74 0.94 -1.15 0.69
C TYR A 74 -0.32 -0.84 1.54
N ASP A 75 -0.68 -1.69 2.51
CA ASP A 75 -1.97 -1.62 3.19
C ASP A 75 -3.13 -1.61 2.19
N ALA A 76 -2.91 -2.28 1.06
CA ALA A 76 -3.87 -2.31 -0.02
C ALA A 76 -5.15 -3.02 0.45
N PRO A 77 -6.30 -2.76 -0.22
CA PRO A 77 -7.54 -3.50 0.03
C PRO A 77 -7.35 -5.02 -0.01
N LEU A 78 -6.49 -5.53 -0.89
CA LEU A 78 -5.98 -6.89 -0.86
C LEU A 78 -4.53 -6.85 -0.36
N ASP A 79 -4.22 -7.63 0.68
CA ASP A 79 -2.85 -7.69 1.21
C ASP A 79 -1.89 -8.39 0.24
N GLU A 80 -0.60 -8.43 0.59
CA GLU A 80 0.45 -9.13 -0.15
C GLU A 80 0.08 -10.57 -0.53
N TYR A 81 -0.68 -11.27 0.32
CA TYR A 81 -1.12 -12.65 0.12
C TYR A 81 -2.51 -12.75 -0.54
N SER A 82 -3.03 -11.65 -1.08
CA SER A 82 -4.35 -11.52 -1.70
C SER A 82 -5.53 -11.80 -0.76
N LEU A 83 -5.32 -11.71 0.55
CA LEU A 83 -6.39 -11.78 1.56
C LEU A 83 -7.02 -10.41 1.75
N LEU A 84 -8.34 -10.39 1.96
CA LEU A 84 -9.08 -9.16 2.23
C LEU A 84 -8.49 -8.42 3.43
N ASN A 85 -8.09 -7.18 3.24
CA ASN A 85 -7.63 -6.30 4.32
C ASN A 85 -8.84 -5.57 4.92
N GLN A 86 -9.43 -6.15 5.97
CA GLN A 86 -10.57 -5.56 6.64
C GLN A 86 -10.15 -4.63 7.79
N PRO A 87 -10.80 -3.46 7.94
CA PRO A 87 -12.09 -3.10 7.33
C PRO A 87 -12.01 -2.40 5.96
N LYS A 88 -10.80 -2.07 5.49
CA LYS A 88 -10.57 -1.24 4.31
C LYS A 88 -11.26 -1.75 3.06
N TRP A 89 -11.05 -3.02 2.71
CA TRP A 89 -11.67 -3.60 1.51
C TRP A 89 -13.19 -3.53 1.57
N GLY A 90 -13.80 -3.96 2.68
CA GLY A 90 -15.24 -3.97 2.84
C GLY A 90 -15.84 -2.57 2.86
N HIS A 91 -15.16 -1.62 3.49
CA HIS A 91 -15.63 -0.23 3.58
C HIS A 91 -15.61 0.44 2.21
N LEU A 92 -14.54 0.23 1.43
CA LEU A 92 -14.45 0.72 0.05
C LEU A 92 -15.41 0.00 -0.89
N LYS A 93 -15.67 -1.30 -0.67
CA LYS A 93 -16.72 -2.02 -1.40
C LYS A 93 -18.09 -1.36 -1.20
N ARG A 94 -18.48 -1.03 0.05
CA ARG A 94 -19.75 -0.36 0.34
C ARG A 94 -19.82 1.04 -0.28
N LEU A 95 -18.71 1.78 -0.31
CA LEU A 95 -18.61 3.05 -1.04
C LEU A 95 -18.93 2.85 -2.53
N HIS A 96 -18.33 1.85 -3.18
CA HIS A 96 -18.60 1.57 -4.58
C HIS A 96 -20.03 1.10 -4.85
N GLU A 97 -20.64 0.33 -3.94
CA GLU A 97 -22.06 -0.03 -4.03
C GLU A 97 -22.94 1.23 -4.03
N ALA A 98 -22.64 2.22 -3.18
CA ALA A 98 -23.35 3.51 -3.13
C ALA A 98 -23.09 4.39 -4.36
N LEU A 99 -21.86 4.42 -4.90
CA LEU A 99 -21.56 5.16 -6.12
C LEU A 99 -22.21 4.50 -7.35
N LYS A 100 -22.19 3.16 -7.41
CA LYS A 100 -22.76 2.40 -8.53
C LYS A 100 -24.27 2.53 -8.60
N SER A 101 -24.96 2.57 -7.46
CA SER A 101 -26.42 2.80 -7.44
C SER A 101 -26.81 4.15 -8.05
N ALA A 102 -25.91 5.14 -8.02
CA ALA A 102 -26.11 6.47 -8.61
C ALA A 102 -25.36 6.70 -9.93
N GLU A 103 -24.75 5.67 -10.52
CA GLU A 103 -23.92 5.79 -11.74
C GLU A 103 -24.63 6.58 -12.85
N LYS A 104 -25.90 6.25 -13.15
CA LYS A 104 -26.66 6.90 -14.22
C LYS A 104 -26.87 8.40 -13.99
N ILE A 105 -26.87 8.85 -12.73
CA ILE A 105 -27.01 10.27 -12.36
C ILE A 105 -25.64 10.93 -12.48
N LEU A 106 -24.61 10.30 -11.90
CA LEU A 106 -23.22 10.79 -11.88
C LEU A 106 -22.63 10.99 -13.28
N VAL A 107 -22.98 10.15 -14.27
CA VAL A 107 -22.46 10.27 -15.64
C VAL A 107 -23.23 11.26 -16.52
N LYS A 108 -24.46 11.67 -16.11
CA LYS A 108 -25.34 12.52 -16.93
C LYS A 108 -25.30 14.00 -16.53
N GLN A 109 -25.03 14.30 -15.26
CA GLN A 109 -25.04 15.67 -14.76
C GLN A 109 -23.64 16.28 -14.76
N SER A 110 -23.49 17.42 -15.42
CA SER A 110 -22.52 18.44 -15.03
C SER A 110 -22.93 18.90 -13.63
N VAL A 111 -22.07 18.79 -12.61
CA VAL A 111 -22.37 19.13 -11.21
C VAL A 111 -23.13 20.46 -11.12
N VAL A 112 -24.44 20.41 -10.88
CA VAL A 112 -25.26 21.61 -10.69
C VAL A 112 -25.50 21.76 -9.19
N GLN A 113 -24.88 22.78 -8.57
CA GLN A 113 -25.38 23.31 -7.30
C GLN A 113 -26.73 23.98 -7.58
N LYS A 114 -27.86 23.32 -7.32
CA LYS A 114 -29.17 24.01 -7.37
C LYS A 114 -30.31 23.31 -6.66
N ASP A 115 -31.22 24.16 -6.19
CA ASP A 115 -32.48 23.87 -5.50
C ASP A 115 -33.36 22.83 -6.22
N ILE A 116 -33.91 21.94 -5.41
CA ILE A 116 -34.61 20.72 -5.80
C ILE A 116 -36.07 21.05 -6.20
N GLU A 117 -36.35 21.17 -7.49
CA GLU A 117 -37.73 21.35 -8.00
C GLU A 117 -38.11 20.44 -9.20
N THR A 118 -37.46 19.28 -9.40
CA THR A 118 -37.90 18.34 -10.46
C THR A 118 -37.84 16.87 -10.07
N ASN A 119 -38.74 16.08 -10.67
CA ASN A 119 -38.98 14.64 -10.52
C ASN A 119 -37.83 13.76 -11.08
N VAL A 120 -36.59 14.22 -10.91
CA VAL A 120 -35.36 13.61 -11.42
C VAL A 120 -34.73 12.80 -10.30
N ALA A 121 -34.20 11.61 -10.60
CA ALA A 121 -33.43 10.86 -9.62
C ALA A 121 -32.19 11.68 -9.21
N VAL A 122 -32.06 12.00 -7.92
CA VAL A 122 -30.98 12.83 -7.37
C VAL A 122 -30.15 12.03 -6.38
N ILE A 123 -28.82 12.19 -6.43
CA ILE A 123 -27.91 11.75 -5.37
C ILE A 123 -27.34 13.00 -4.68
N CYS A 124 -27.31 12.99 -3.35
CA CYS A 124 -26.71 14.07 -2.57
C CYS A 124 -25.46 13.58 -1.83
N PHE A 125 -24.43 14.42 -1.82
CA PHE A 125 -23.22 14.22 -1.04
C PHE A 125 -23.13 15.33 0.00
N LEU A 126 -23.14 14.96 1.28
CA LEU A 126 -22.96 15.88 2.40
C LEU A 126 -21.55 15.71 2.95
N SER A 127 -20.75 16.76 2.91
CA SER A 127 -19.34 16.70 3.33
C SER A 127 -19.09 17.56 4.55
N ASN A 128 -18.49 16.97 5.59
CA ASN A 128 -17.87 17.69 6.68
C ASN A 128 -16.35 17.66 6.50
N VAL A 129 -15.77 18.80 6.11
CA VAL A 129 -14.32 18.96 5.91
C VAL A 129 -13.59 19.42 7.18
N ASN A 130 -14.31 19.58 8.29
CA ASN A 130 -13.68 19.85 9.58
C ASN A 130 -13.09 18.54 10.11
N ASP A 131 -11.78 18.53 10.37
CA ASP A 131 -11.02 17.37 10.83
C ASP A 131 -11.17 17.08 12.32
N ASN A 132 -11.76 18.01 13.08
CA ASN A 132 -11.79 17.95 14.54
C ASN A 132 -13.18 18.12 15.16
N LYS A 133 -14.21 18.39 14.35
CA LYS A 133 -15.57 18.65 14.85
C LYS A 133 -16.62 17.97 14.00
N ASP A 134 -17.49 17.24 14.68
CA ASP A 134 -18.72 16.71 14.10
C ASP A 134 -19.70 17.85 13.80
N ALA A 135 -20.58 17.62 12.83
CA ALA A 135 -21.61 18.56 12.43
C ALA A 135 -22.95 17.85 12.23
N THR A 136 -24.03 18.60 12.43
CA THR A 136 -25.38 18.15 12.06
C THR A 136 -25.91 19.11 11.02
N VAL A 137 -26.33 18.57 9.87
CA VAL A 137 -26.93 19.34 8.78
C VAL A 137 -28.42 19.07 8.78
N ASP A 138 -29.22 20.10 8.98
CA ASP A 138 -30.67 20.02 8.88
C ASP A 138 -31.13 20.34 7.46
N PHE A 139 -31.75 19.36 6.80
CA PHE A 139 -32.24 19.45 5.44
C PHE A 139 -33.75 19.70 5.41
N GLN A 140 -34.24 20.58 6.30
CA GLN A 140 -35.64 20.99 6.42
C GLN A 140 -36.62 19.81 6.31
N ASN A 141 -37.31 19.68 5.16
CA ASN A 141 -38.33 18.66 4.92
C ASN A 141 -37.77 17.23 4.77
N ASN A 142 -36.46 17.07 4.60
CA ASN A 142 -35.80 15.78 4.38
C ASN A 142 -35.12 15.24 5.65
N GLY A 143 -35.17 15.97 6.76
CA GLY A 143 -34.64 15.54 8.05
C GLY A 143 -33.22 16.01 8.33
N SER A 144 -32.67 15.54 9.45
CA SER A 144 -31.39 15.98 10.00
C SER A 144 -30.34 14.88 9.93
N TYR A 145 -29.14 15.21 9.44
CA TYR A 145 -28.05 14.25 9.22
C TYR A 145 -26.84 14.57 10.08
N PHE A 146 -26.42 13.60 10.88
CA PHE A 146 -25.18 13.65 11.64
C PHE A 146 -23.99 13.26 10.75
N LEU A 147 -23.03 14.18 10.63
CA LEU A 147 -21.79 14.09 9.87
C LEU A 147 -20.60 14.10 10.83
N PRO A 148 -19.93 12.94 11.05
CA PRO A 148 -18.66 12.91 11.76
C PRO A 148 -17.63 13.86 11.15
N ALA A 149 -16.64 14.28 11.94
CA ALA A 149 -15.46 14.98 11.46
C ALA A 149 -14.81 14.24 10.28
N TRP A 150 -14.31 14.99 9.30
CA TRP A 150 -13.62 14.47 8.11
C TRP A 150 -14.40 13.37 7.37
N SER A 151 -15.67 13.63 7.04
CA SER A 151 -16.55 12.62 6.45
C SER A 151 -17.39 13.12 5.28
N VAL A 152 -17.79 12.18 4.42
CA VAL A 152 -18.81 12.40 3.37
C VAL A 152 -19.92 11.36 3.55
N SER A 153 -21.15 11.83 3.70
CA SER A 153 -22.36 11.01 3.61
C SER A 153 -22.92 11.04 2.19
N ILE A 154 -23.30 9.87 1.69
CA ILE A 154 -24.00 9.69 0.42
C ILE A 154 -25.46 9.39 0.73
N LEU A 155 -26.35 10.24 0.24
CA LEU A 155 -27.79 10.10 0.40
C LEU A 155 -28.42 9.65 -0.93
N ALA A 156 -29.10 8.50 -0.91
CA ALA A 156 -30.03 8.13 -1.97
C ALA A 156 -31.25 9.05 -1.88
N ASP A 157 -31.69 9.56 -3.04
CA ASP A 157 -32.84 10.45 -3.18
C ASP A 157 -32.78 11.68 -2.26
N CYS A 158 -31.58 12.13 -1.90
CA CYS A 158 -31.31 13.21 -0.95
C CYS A 158 -32.08 13.08 0.39
N SER A 159 -32.39 11.85 0.81
CA SER A 159 -33.20 11.56 2.00
C SER A 159 -32.65 10.39 2.84
N THR A 160 -32.15 9.34 2.20
CA THR A 160 -31.72 8.11 2.89
C THR A 160 -30.20 7.99 2.87
N GLU A 161 -29.53 8.04 4.03
CA GLU A 161 -28.08 7.82 4.12
C GLU A 161 -27.74 6.35 3.81
N VAL A 162 -27.13 6.10 2.66
CA VAL A 162 -26.72 4.76 2.22
C VAL A 162 -25.27 4.44 2.57
N TYR A 163 -24.45 5.48 2.79
CA TYR A 163 -23.04 5.36 3.12
C TYR A 163 -22.53 6.62 3.82
N ASN A 164 -21.59 6.47 4.76
CA ASN A 164 -20.76 7.57 5.26
C ASN A 164 -19.31 7.09 5.39
N SER A 165 -18.36 7.91 4.95
CA SER A 165 -16.94 7.54 4.91
C SER A 165 -16.30 7.30 6.28
N ALA A 166 -16.85 7.85 7.37
CA ALA A 166 -16.34 7.64 8.73
C ALA A 166 -17.15 6.60 9.54
N LYS A 167 -18.36 6.21 9.10
CA LYS A 167 -19.18 5.19 9.76
C LYS A 167 -18.81 3.78 9.28
N VAL A 168 -17.70 3.23 9.79
CA VAL A 168 -17.23 1.89 9.43
C VAL A 168 -18.04 0.80 10.15
N SER A 169 -18.73 -0.03 9.37
CA SER A 169 -19.54 -1.14 9.90
C SER A 169 -18.93 -2.53 9.66
N ILE A 170 -17.71 -2.58 9.13
CA ILE A 170 -17.04 -3.82 8.72
C ILE A 170 -16.19 -4.34 9.87
N GLN A 171 -16.31 -5.63 10.17
CA GLN A 171 -15.50 -6.26 11.19
C GLN A 171 -14.02 -6.27 10.80
N ILE A 172 -13.16 -5.83 11.73
CA ILE A 172 -11.70 -5.85 11.54
C ILE A 172 -11.20 -7.29 11.52
N SER A 173 -10.34 -7.62 10.55
CA SER A 173 -9.66 -8.91 10.49
C SER A 173 -8.26 -8.80 11.07
N LEU A 174 -7.95 -9.58 12.11
CA LEU A 174 -6.58 -9.72 12.63
C LEU A 174 -5.88 -10.88 11.93
N LYS A 175 -4.81 -10.56 11.20
CA LYS A 175 -4.02 -11.56 10.48
C LYS A 175 -2.95 -12.12 11.41
N THR A 176 -2.80 -13.44 11.42
CA THR A 176 -1.78 -14.13 12.23
C THR A 176 -1.02 -15.12 11.36
N LYS A 177 0.30 -15.12 11.48
CA LYS A 177 1.16 -16.13 10.85
C LYS A 177 1.28 -17.29 11.84
N LYS A 178 0.82 -18.48 11.46
CA LYS A 178 0.94 -19.71 12.26
C LYS A 178 1.83 -20.71 11.53
N PRO A 179 2.70 -21.45 12.23
CA PRO A 179 3.43 -22.54 11.62
C PRO A 179 2.46 -23.59 11.08
N SER A 180 2.85 -24.26 9.99
CA SER A 180 2.04 -25.35 9.40
C SER A 180 2.01 -26.56 10.32
N ASN A 181 0.87 -27.25 10.40
CA ASN A 181 0.72 -28.52 11.12
C ASN A 181 1.42 -29.70 10.41
N VAL A 182 1.84 -29.50 9.16
CA VAL A 182 2.67 -30.46 8.42
C VAL A 182 4.12 -30.24 8.83
N SER A 183 4.49 -30.81 9.98
CA SER A 183 5.85 -30.71 10.52
C SER A 183 6.79 -31.67 9.78
N THR A 184 7.25 -31.29 8.61
CA THR A 184 8.54 -31.79 8.12
C THR A 184 9.58 -30.75 8.52
N GLU A 185 10.28 -30.99 9.62
CA GLU A 185 11.48 -30.23 9.95
C GLU A 185 12.39 -30.23 8.73
N LEU A 186 12.77 -29.04 8.27
CA LEU A 186 13.63 -28.91 7.11
C LEU A 186 15.00 -29.50 7.44
N THR A 187 15.48 -30.43 6.61
CA THR A 187 16.85 -30.92 6.69
C THR A 187 17.74 -29.96 5.90
N TRP A 188 18.59 -29.22 6.60
CA TRP A 188 19.48 -28.23 6.00
C TRP A 188 20.83 -28.83 5.61
N ALA A 189 21.32 -28.41 4.44
CA ALA A 189 22.71 -28.57 4.04
C ALA A 189 23.30 -27.19 3.74
N TRP A 190 24.61 -27.04 3.86
CA TRP A 190 25.31 -25.80 3.60
C TRP A 190 26.53 -26.04 2.71
N LYS A 191 26.93 -25.02 1.97
CA LYS A 191 28.15 -24.99 1.17
C LYS A 191 28.75 -23.60 1.30
N ALA A 192 30.06 -23.53 1.57
CA ALA A 192 30.76 -22.26 1.60
C ALA A 192 30.91 -21.70 0.17
N GLU A 193 30.77 -20.39 0.03
CA GLU A 193 31.07 -19.66 -1.20
C GLU A 193 32.55 -19.86 -1.56
N PRO A 194 32.90 -20.29 -2.79
CA PRO A 194 34.29 -20.54 -3.17
C PRO A 194 35.05 -19.23 -3.45
N LEU A 195 35.75 -18.70 -2.44
CA LEU A 195 36.48 -17.43 -2.54
C LEU A 195 37.92 -17.55 -3.08
N THR A 196 38.35 -18.73 -3.58
CA THR A 196 39.77 -18.98 -3.91
C THR A 196 40.34 -18.03 -4.97
N ASP A 197 39.57 -17.72 -6.01
CA ASP A 197 40.02 -16.82 -7.08
C ASP A 197 40.04 -15.37 -6.61
N VAL A 198 39.03 -14.94 -5.84
CA VAL A 198 38.99 -13.61 -5.21
C VAL A 198 40.21 -13.41 -4.30
N LEU A 199 40.53 -14.39 -3.44
CA LEU A 199 41.69 -14.33 -2.54
C LEU A 199 43.04 -14.38 -3.26
N ARG A 200 43.06 -14.75 -4.54
CA ARG A 200 44.26 -14.74 -5.40
C ARG A 200 44.30 -13.56 -6.37
N GLY A 201 43.33 -12.64 -6.27
CA GLY A 201 43.21 -11.49 -7.18
C GLY A 201 42.88 -11.89 -8.62
N LYS A 202 42.27 -13.06 -8.82
CA LYS A 202 41.86 -13.56 -10.14
C LYS A 202 40.43 -13.15 -10.43
N GLY A 203 40.27 -12.00 -11.09
CA GLY A 203 38.98 -11.52 -11.60
C GLY A 203 38.72 -11.90 -13.06
N SER A 204 37.49 -11.69 -13.52
CA SER A 204 37.07 -11.94 -14.91
C SER A 204 37.69 -10.97 -15.92
N TYR A 205 38.08 -9.77 -15.49
CA TYR A 205 38.77 -8.77 -16.30
C TYR A 205 39.59 -7.82 -15.41
N ILE A 206 40.52 -7.08 -16.01
CA ILE A 206 41.41 -6.12 -15.34
C ILE A 206 41.17 -4.75 -15.96
N ALA A 207 41.08 -3.70 -15.14
CA ALA A 207 40.97 -2.32 -15.56
C ALA A 207 41.94 -1.43 -14.76
N ASN A 208 42.46 -0.37 -15.39
CA ASN A 208 43.36 0.60 -14.75
C ASN A 208 42.59 1.72 -14.01
N GLN A 209 41.27 1.56 -13.85
CA GLN A 209 40.38 2.51 -13.19
C GLN A 209 39.26 1.75 -12.47
N LEU A 210 38.60 2.41 -11.52
CA LEU A 210 37.39 1.88 -10.90
C LEU A 210 36.24 1.97 -11.92
N LEU A 211 35.59 0.85 -12.18
CA LEU A 211 34.40 0.79 -13.05
C LEU A 211 33.13 1.01 -12.22
N GLU A 212 32.08 1.56 -12.81
CA GLU A 212 30.77 1.71 -12.16
C GLU A 212 30.03 0.37 -12.17
N GLN A 213 29.36 0.02 -11.05
CA GLN A 213 28.81 -1.32 -10.83
C GLN A 213 27.72 -1.70 -11.85
N LYS A 214 26.76 -0.81 -12.14
CA LYS A 214 25.65 -1.12 -13.05
C LYS A 214 26.11 -1.24 -14.50
N GLU A 215 27.01 -0.38 -14.95
CA GLU A 215 27.61 -0.48 -16.29
C GLU A 215 28.40 -1.78 -16.44
N THR A 216 29.02 -2.22 -15.36
CA THR A 216 29.89 -3.39 -15.34
C THR A 216 29.11 -4.70 -15.26
N THR A 217 28.13 -4.80 -14.36
CA THR A 217 27.33 -6.02 -14.17
C THR A 217 26.15 -6.08 -15.13
N VAL A 218 25.73 -4.95 -15.71
CA VAL A 218 24.54 -4.81 -16.57
C VAL A 218 23.31 -5.41 -15.89
N ASP A 219 23.20 -5.23 -14.57
CA ASP A 219 22.13 -5.77 -13.72
C ASP A 219 22.00 -7.32 -13.77
N ALA A 220 23.07 -8.01 -14.22
CA ALA A 220 23.09 -9.46 -14.24
C ALA A 220 23.22 -10.06 -12.82
N THR A 221 23.80 -9.32 -11.88
CA THR A 221 24.05 -9.75 -10.49
C THR A 221 24.05 -8.54 -9.56
N ASP A 222 23.64 -8.78 -8.31
CA ASP A 222 23.68 -7.78 -7.24
C ASP A 222 25.12 -7.51 -6.77
N TYR A 223 26.05 -8.43 -7.08
CA TYR A 223 27.42 -8.43 -6.55
C TYR A 223 28.47 -8.08 -7.60
N LEU A 224 29.38 -7.17 -7.27
CA LEU A 224 30.62 -6.90 -8.00
C LEU A 224 31.83 -6.88 -7.06
N TRP A 225 32.86 -7.68 -7.38
CA TRP A 225 34.11 -7.71 -6.62
C TRP A 225 35.14 -6.76 -7.21
N TYR A 226 35.56 -5.76 -6.42
CA TYR A 226 36.71 -4.91 -6.69
C TYR A 226 37.95 -5.46 -6.01
N MET A 227 39.03 -5.65 -6.76
CA MET A 227 40.29 -6.22 -6.28
C MET A 227 41.46 -5.36 -6.73
N THR A 228 42.42 -5.12 -5.83
CA THR A 228 43.66 -4.40 -6.15
C THR A 228 44.81 -4.87 -5.27
N ILE A 229 46.05 -4.72 -5.74
CA ILE A 229 47.26 -5.08 -4.99
C ILE A 229 47.99 -3.79 -4.61
N VAL A 230 48.22 -3.60 -3.31
CA VAL A 230 49.00 -2.48 -2.77
C VAL A 230 50.27 -3.06 -2.14
N GLY A 231 51.41 -2.83 -2.79
CA GLY A 231 52.69 -3.48 -2.42
C GLY A 231 52.61 -4.99 -2.63
N HIS A 232 52.54 -5.74 -1.53
CA HIS A 232 52.39 -7.21 -1.51
C HIS A 232 51.05 -7.67 -0.92
N VAL A 233 50.11 -6.75 -0.70
CA VAL A 233 48.83 -7.02 -0.04
C VAL A 233 47.70 -6.92 -1.05
N LEU A 234 46.90 -7.98 -1.15
CA LEU A 234 45.66 -7.97 -1.93
C LEU A 234 44.53 -7.36 -1.09
N LEU A 235 43.88 -6.34 -1.63
CA LEU A 235 42.67 -5.74 -1.11
C LEU A 235 41.49 -6.19 -1.98
N SER A 236 40.39 -6.60 -1.34
CA SER A 236 39.15 -6.98 -2.03
C SER A 236 37.93 -6.38 -1.32
N LEU A 237 36.98 -5.89 -2.11
CA LEU A 237 35.72 -5.32 -1.66
C LEU A 237 34.60 -5.87 -2.55
N VAL A 238 33.49 -6.29 -1.97
CA VAL A 238 32.26 -6.59 -2.71
C VAL A 238 31.29 -5.43 -2.54
N THR A 239 30.68 -5.00 -3.63
CA THR A 239 29.60 -4.03 -3.68
C THR A 239 28.33 -4.68 -4.18
#